data_AF-G1QCV3-F1
#
_entry.id   AF-G1QCV3-F1
#
_cell.length_a   1.000
_cell.length_b   1.000
_cell.length_c   1.000
_cell.angle_alpha   90.00
_cell.angle_beta   90.00
_cell.angle_gamma   90.00
#
_symmetry.space_group_name_H-M   'P 1'
#
loop_
_entity.id
_entity.type
_entity.pdbx_description
1 polymer ?
#
loop_
_entity_poly.entity_id
_entity_poly.type
_entity_poly.pdbx_seq_one_letter_code
_entity_poly.pdbx_strand_id
1 'polypeptide(L)'
;IMLQTDPTPTNQHINQHINNNVHLCIQNLTNLMRNIKTYYQEVLQQLIIINLPNVLLTGKDYQEKIEEMKKVLLLGYVVQCERKEEFPHVIETHAGIMAHYQEQWMEVPNMALEVLEALSWNMAFHLRRLRDEQDECTELIVDLTQEWNPLKSSSAESTPSPTSSLSSKYQQHLAMELADTKARLSCIRQELEEKTEQLMDTTHEVDQLVMELQKVKQENIQLAASAWSICAYLDELVSREKANHVERLEMELMHFREKLKDTDFYKACMEELREDNTTLTETKSILMQQLTAAWTQVDKLYELEKENLQLKSKFQDLELDRDVDKKCIEELLEENITLKTAQKQSMNESTHLGCELKHLPKNADLSDASRKLFVFELKECTTSHILNLEENESLQSTIQELWDASLALEESSLKCGELEKNQQLSKIKK
;
A
#
# COMPACT_ATOMS: atom_id res chain seq x y z
N ILE A 1 11.37 -64.35 22.43
CA ILE A 1 11.09 -63.26 21.47
C ILE A 1 9.91 -62.44 21.96
N MET A 2 8.64 -62.81 21.72
CA MET A 2 7.49 -62.01 22.18
C MET A 2 7.42 -61.78 23.71
N LEU A 3 7.73 -62.80 24.52
CA LEU A 3 7.82 -62.69 25.99
C LEU A 3 8.98 -61.81 26.50
N GLN A 4 9.95 -61.46 25.64
CA GLN A 4 11.04 -60.53 25.99
C GLN A 4 10.67 -59.07 25.66
N THR A 5 9.71 -58.83 24.78
CA THR A 5 9.27 -57.50 24.33
C THR A 5 8.04 -56.99 25.08
N ASP A 6 7.22 -57.86 25.65
CA ASP A 6 6.05 -57.49 26.46
C ASP A 6 5.96 -58.43 27.70
N PRO A 7 6.11 -57.91 28.93
CA PRO A 7 6.09 -58.73 30.15
C PRO A 7 4.68 -59.11 30.64
N THR A 8 3.60 -58.62 30.02
CA THR A 8 2.21 -58.95 30.40
C THR A 8 1.34 -59.41 29.22
N PRO A 9 1.66 -60.51 28.53
CA PRO A 9 0.76 -61.06 27.53
C PRO A 9 -0.43 -61.74 28.20
N THR A 10 -1.65 -61.37 27.79
CA THR A 10 -2.89 -61.99 28.29
C THR A 10 -2.95 -63.47 27.85
N ASN A 11 -2.97 -64.37 28.84
CA ASN A 11 -3.27 -65.81 28.73
C ASN A 11 -2.48 -66.63 27.69
N GLN A 12 -1.33 -67.17 28.09
CA GLN A 12 -0.58 -68.15 27.29
C GLN A 12 -0.65 -69.56 27.90
N HIS A 13 -1.56 -70.39 27.40
CA HIS A 13 -1.33 -71.85 27.39
C HIS A 13 -0.50 -72.18 26.15
N ILE A 14 0.84 -72.07 26.25
CA ILE A 14 1.73 -72.54 25.19
C ILE A 14 1.92 -74.05 25.35
N ASN A 15 1.46 -74.82 24.37
CA ASN A 15 1.66 -76.27 24.37
C ASN A 15 3.10 -76.60 23.99
N GLN A 16 3.93 -77.00 24.98
CA GLN A 16 5.37 -77.24 24.80
C GLN A 16 5.70 -78.56 24.07
N HIS A 17 4.81 -79.56 24.14
CA HIS A 17 4.98 -80.85 23.46
C HIS A 17 4.14 -80.94 22.18
N ILE A 18 4.67 -80.40 21.08
CA ILE A 18 4.06 -80.50 19.74
C ILE A 18 4.47 -81.84 19.13
N ASN A 19 3.84 -82.94 19.56
CA ASN A 19 4.11 -84.28 19.02
C ASN A 19 3.36 -84.48 17.69
N ASN A 20 3.80 -83.80 16.61
CA ASN A 20 3.22 -83.83 15.25
C ASN A 20 1.71 -83.53 15.13
N ASN A 21 1.07 -83.04 16.19
CA ASN A 21 -0.35 -82.72 16.17
C ASN A 21 -0.54 -81.33 15.52
N VAL A 22 -1.02 -81.33 14.28
CA VAL A 22 -1.24 -80.15 13.45
C VAL A 22 -2.18 -79.14 14.13
N HIS A 23 -3.17 -79.63 14.88
CA HIS A 23 -4.14 -78.78 15.59
C HIS A 23 -3.47 -77.94 16.70
N LEU A 24 -2.59 -78.56 17.49
CA LEU A 24 -1.85 -77.87 18.56
C LEU A 24 -0.83 -76.86 17.98
N CYS A 25 -0.28 -77.16 16.80
CA CYS A 25 0.62 -76.26 16.08
C CYS A 25 -0.13 -75.02 15.55
N ILE A 26 -1.31 -75.23 14.95
CA ILE A 26 -2.21 -74.15 14.49
C ILE A 26 -2.61 -73.27 15.66
N GLN A 27 -3.05 -73.85 16.78
CA GLN A 27 -3.46 -73.10 17.97
C GLN A 27 -2.33 -72.22 18.55
N ASN A 28 -1.11 -72.76 18.64
CA ASN A 28 0.06 -72.01 19.11
C ASN A 28 0.42 -70.85 18.14
N LEU A 29 0.33 -71.07 16.83
CA LEU A 29 0.60 -70.06 15.80
C LEU A 29 -0.47 -68.95 15.78
N THR A 30 -1.75 -69.31 15.91
CA THR A 30 -2.86 -68.35 16.01
C THR A 30 -2.71 -67.46 17.26
N ASN A 31 -2.33 -68.05 18.40
CA ASN A 31 -2.06 -67.28 19.62
C ASN A 31 -0.86 -66.34 19.47
N LEU A 32 0.20 -66.78 18.79
CA LEU A 32 1.36 -65.94 18.50
C LEU A 32 1.00 -64.76 17.60
N MET A 33 0.23 -65.00 16.53
CA MET A 33 -0.20 -63.95 15.61
C MET A 33 -1.14 -62.94 16.26
N ARG A 34 -2.05 -63.41 17.12
CA ARG A 34 -2.92 -62.53 17.91
C ARG A 34 -2.10 -61.58 18.79
N ASN A 35 -1.10 -62.11 19.52
CA ASN A 35 -0.24 -61.28 20.37
C ASN A 35 0.58 -60.24 19.59
N ILE A 36 1.15 -60.63 18.44
CA ILE A 36 1.88 -59.69 17.57
C ILE A 36 0.93 -58.58 17.09
N LYS A 37 -0.28 -58.94 16.62
CA LYS A 37 -1.28 -57.98 16.15
C LYS A 37 -1.71 -57.01 17.25
N THR A 38 -2.05 -57.52 18.43
CA THR A 38 -2.43 -56.70 19.59
C THR A 38 -1.31 -55.72 19.95
N TYR A 39 -0.05 -56.15 19.91
CA TYR A 39 1.08 -55.25 20.18
C TYR A 39 1.18 -54.10 19.15
N TYR A 40 1.07 -54.38 17.85
CA TYR A 40 1.12 -53.32 16.84
C TYR A 40 -0.07 -52.36 16.91
N GLN A 41 -1.27 -52.88 17.17
CA GLN A 41 -2.50 -52.09 17.17
C GLN A 41 -2.70 -51.29 18.47
N GLU A 42 -2.47 -51.92 19.63
CA GLU A 42 -2.74 -51.32 20.94
C GLU A 42 -1.53 -50.56 21.50
N VAL A 43 -0.30 -51.06 21.30
CA VAL A 43 0.92 -50.45 21.85
C VAL A 43 1.56 -49.48 20.85
N LEU A 44 1.76 -49.88 19.59
CA LEU A 44 2.39 -49.04 18.58
C LEU A 44 1.43 -48.13 17.80
N GLN A 45 0.11 -48.32 17.94
CA GLN A 45 -0.94 -47.62 17.17
C GLN A 45 -0.73 -47.67 15.64
N GLN A 46 -0.09 -48.73 15.13
CA GLN A 46 0.23 -48.92 13.72
C GLN A 46 -0.63 -50.02 13.11
N LEU A 47 -1.18 -49.75 11.92
CA LEU A 47 -1.99 -50.72 11.18
C LEU A 47 -1.07 -51.63 10.34
N ILE A 48 -1.10 -52.94 10.59
CA ILE A 48 -0.38 -53.92 9.77
C ILE A 48 -1.12 -54.08 8.43
N ILE A 49 -0.54 -53.58 7.35
CA ILE A 49 -1.11 -53.66 5.99
C ILE A 49 -0.69 -54.97 5.28
N ILE A 50 0.41 -55.59 5.70
CA ILE A 50 0.89 -56.86 5.13
C ILE A 50 -0.10 -57.98 5.50
N ASN A 51 -0.39 -58.88 4.54
CA ASN A 51 -1.23 -60.04 4.79
C ASN A 51 -0.64 -60.89 5.93
N LEU A 52 -1.46 -61.14 6.95
CA LEU A 52 -1.05 -61.96 8.08
C LEU A 52 -0.74 -63.40 7.60
N PRO A 53 0.33 -64.04 8.11
CA PRO A 53 0.73 -65.36 7.63
C PRO A 53 -0.37 -66.41 7.79
N ASN A 54 -0.66 -67.17 6.75
CA ASN A 54 -1.82 -68.05 6.77
C ASN A 54 -1.53 -69.32 7.60
N VAL A 55 -2.09 -69.38 8.82
CA VAL A 55 -1.88 -70.48 9.79
C VAL A 55 -2.38 -71.84 9.25
N LEU A 56 -3.29 -71.83 8.27
CA LEU A 56 -3.86 -73.05 7.69
C LEU A 56 -3.00 -73.66 6.57
N LEU A 57 -2.03 -72.93 6.02
CA LEU A 57 -1.10 -73.42 4.99
C LEU A 57 0.08 -74.23 5.55
N THR A 58 0.16 -74.40 6.86
CA THR A 58 1.28 -75.09 7.56
C THR A 58 1.47 -76.57 7.21
N GLY A 59 0.64 -77.12 6.30
CA GLY A 59 0.59 -78.53 5.95
C GLY A 59 0.92 -78.92 4.50
N LYS A 60 1.21 -78.01 3.55
CA LYS A 60 1.30 -78.42 2.13
C LYS A 60 2.63 -78.27 1.39
N ASP A 61 3.56 -77.38 1.76
CA ASP A 61 4.93 -77.42 1.19
C ASP A 61 5.97 -76.78 2.14
N TYR A 62 7.14 -77.43 2.28
CA TYR A 62 8.18 -77.01 3.24
C TYR A 62 8.79 -75.63 2.91
N GLN A 63 8.79 -75.26 1.63
CA GLN A 63 9.40 -74.03 1.14
C GLN A 63 8.47 -72.82 1.33
N GLU A 64 7.16 -72.98 1.08
CA GLU A 64 6.15 -71.97 1.41
C GLU A 64 6.02 -71.77 2.92
N LYS A 65 6.16 -72.85 3.71
CA LYS A 65 6.17 -72.78 5.18
C LYS A 65 7.32 -71.94 5.73
N ILE A 66 8.51 -72.05 5.15
CA ILE A 66 9.66 -71.24 5.55
C ILE A 66 9.42 -69.76 5.22
N GLU A 67 8.80 -69.46 4.08
CA GLU A 67 8.55 -68.08 3.66
C GLU A 67 7.43 -67.43 4.52
N GLU A 68 6.38 -68.16 4.86
CA GLU A 68 5.34 -67.71 5.80
C GLU A 68 5.89 -67.59 7.24
N MET A 69 6.76 -68.51 7.69
CA MET A 69 7.44 -68.37 8.99
C MET A 69 8.43 -67.20 9.00
N LYS A 70 9.10 -66.90 7.88
CA LYS A 70 9.93 -65.70 7.77
C LYS A 70 9.11 -64.43 7.93
N LYS A 71 7.88 -64.36 7.39
CA LYS A 71 6.97 -63.21 7.59
C LYS A 71 6.59 -63.04 9.08
N VAL A 72 6.28 -64.14 9.78
CA VAL A 72 6.04 -64.11 11.25
C VAL A 72 7.28 -63.65 12.02
N LEU A 73 8.46 -64.16 11.65
CA LEU A 73 9.74 -63.79 12.27
C LEU A 73 10.11 -62.33 11.98
N LEU A 74 9.88 -61.83 10.76
CA LEU A 74 10.13 -60.43 10.39
C LEU A 74 9.23 -59.50 11.19
N LEU A 75 7.93 -59.81 11.32
CA LEU A 75 6.99 -59.04 12.14
C LEU A 75 7.39 -59.06 13.62
N GLY A 76 7.69 -60.24 14.18
CA GLY A 76 8.13 -60.36 15.57
C GLY A 76 9.48 -59.68 15.84
N TYR A 77 10.32 -59.53 14.82
CA TYR A 77 11.62 -58.87 14.90
C TYR A 77 11.52 -57.35 14.79
N VAL A 78 10.61 -56.83 13.96
CA VAL A 78 10.32 -55.39 13.88
C VAL A 78 9.72 -54.87 15.21
N VAL A 79 9.00 -55.71 15.96
CA VAL A 79 8.55 -55.42 17.34
C VAL A 79 9.72 -55.29 18.32
N GLN A 80 10.86 -55.91 18.05
CA GLN A 80 12.04 -55.91 18.94
C GLN A 80 12.96 -54.68 18.74
N CYS A 81 12.56 -53.73 17.88
CA CYS A 81 13.33 -52.56 17.44
C CYS A 81 13.44 -51.40 18.47
N GLU A 82 13.51 -51.67 19.77
CA GLU A 82 13.99 -50.65 20.73
C GLU A 82 15.51 -50.42 20.63
N ARG A 83 16.25 -51.22 19.83
CA ARG A 83 17.65 -50.99 19.47
C ARG A 83 17.83 -50.79 17.97
N LYS A 84 17.62 -49.56 17.49
CA LYS A 84 17.67 -49.18 16.06
C LYS A 84 19.07 -49.19 15.41
N GLU A 85 20.15 -49.55 16.12
CA GLU A 85 21.53 -49.38 15.62
C GLU A 85 22.18 -50.65 15.02
N GLU A 86 21.56 -51.82 15.10
CA GLU A 86 22.27 -53.06 14.72
C GLU A 86 21.98 -53.57 13.30
N PHE A 87 21.02 -53.01 12.53
CA PHE A 87 20.60 -53.61 11.25
C PHE A 87 20.20 -52.60 10.14
N PRO A 88 21.10 -52.28 9.18
CA PRO A 88 20.89 -51.24 8.16
C PRO A 88 19.88 -51.62 7.04
N HIS A 89 19.67 -52.90 6.73
CA HIS A 89 18.81 -53.31 5.61
C HIS A 89 17.30 -53.05 5.79
N VAL A 90 16.82 -52.96 7.04
CA VAL A 90 15.41 -52.63 7.33
C VAL A 90 15.15 -51.12 7.18
N ILE A 91 16.17 -50.30 7.38
CA ILE A 91 16.09 -48.84 7.25
C ILE A 91 16.11 -48.44 5.76
N GLU A 92 16.95 -49.08 4.93
CA GLU A 92 17.05 -48.81 3.49
C GLU A 92 15.74 -49.13 2.74
N THR A 93 15.06 -50.22 3.10
CA THR A 93 13.79 -50.61 2.47
C THR A 93 12.64 -49.70 2.87
N HIS A 94 12.58 -49.25 4.13
CA HIS A 94 11.61 -48.24 4.56
C HIS A 94 11.85 -46.88 3.90
N ALA A 95 13.10 -46.45 3.76
CA ALA A 95 13.46 -45.20 3.09
C ALA A 95 13.11 -45.22 1.59
N GLY A 96 13.34 -46.36 0.91
CA GLY A 96 12.96 -46.52 -0.50
C GLY A 96 11.44 -46.51 -0.74
N ILE A 97 10.67 -47.11 0.16
CA ILE A 97 9.20 -47.06 0.11
C ILE A 97 8.69 -45.64 0.38
N MET A 98 9.28 -44.95 1.37
CA MET A 98 8.91 -43.57 1.71
C MET A 98 9.21 -42.58 0.57
N ALA A 99 10.34 -42.76 -0.14
CA ALA A 99 10.69 -41.97 -1.32
C ALA A 99 9.70 -42.20 -2.47
N HIS A 100 9.29 -43.45 -2.71
CA HIS A 100 8.29 -43.79 -3.72
C HIS A 100 6.91 -43.19 -3.39
N TYR A 101 6.49 -43.24 -2.12
CA TYR A 101 5.25 -42.56 -1.70
C TYR A 101 5.38 -41.03 -1.83
N GLN A 102 6.53 -40.44 -1.55
CA GLN A 102 6.71 -38.99 -1.63
C GLN A 102 6.70 -38.47 -3.08
N GLU A 103 7.22 -39.23 -4.05
CA GLU A 103 7.13 -38.90 -5.48
C GLU A 103 5.69 -39.02 -6.01
N GLN A 104 4.94 -40.04 -5.57
CA GLN A 104 3.59 -40.31 -6.07
C GLN A 104 2.53 -39.34 -5.51
N TRP A 105 2.79 -38.68 -4.38
CA TRP A 105 1.90 -37.70 -3.75
C TRP A 105 2.12 -36.25 -4.25
N MET A 106 3.18 -35.98 -5.00
CA MET A 106 3.44 -34.67 -5.61
C MET A 106 2.56 -34.39 -6.85
N GLU A 107 1.81 -35.38 -7.35
CA GLU A 107 0.85 -35.22 -8.46
C GLU A 107 -0.60 -34.98 -7.99
N VAL A 108 -0.86 -34.86 -6.69
CA VAL A 108 -2.22 -34.60 -6.17
C VAL A 108 -2.62 -33.14 -6.48
N PRO A 109 -3.76 -32.90 -7.15
CA PRO A 109 -4.24 -31.54 -7.44
C PRO A 109 -4.40 -30.73 -6.15
N ASN A 110 -4.12 -29.42 -6.21
CA ASN A 110 -4.29 -28.46 -5.09
C ASN A 110 -5.71 -28.52 -4.48
N MET A 111 -5.92 -29.47 -3.58
CA MET A 111 -7.09 -29.64 -2.75
C MET A 111 -6.83 -28.92 -1.43
N ALA A 112 -7.81 -28.21 -0.88
CA ALA A 112 -7.68 -27.58 0.42
C ALA A 112 -7.28 -28.62 1.49
N LEU A 113 -6.30 -28.27 2.33
CA LEU A 113 -5.69 -29.17 3.31
C LEU A 113 -6.72 -29.88 4.20
N GLU A 114 -7.81 -29.18 4.56
CA GLU A 114 -8.92 -29.69 5.37
C GLU A 114 -9.69 -30.84 4.69
N VAL A 115 -9.83 -30.79 3.36
CA VAL A 115 -10.52 -31.86 2.59
C VAL A 115 -9.61 -33.07 2.45
N LEU A 116 -8.30 -32.85 2.26
CA LEU A 116 -7.31 -33.93 2.21
C LEU A 116 -7.18 -34.63 3.57
N GLU A 117 -7.16 -33.87 4.67
CA GLU A 117 -7.18 -34.39 6.04
C GLU A 117 -8.47 -35.19 6.32
N ALA A 118 -9.65 -34.66 5.96
CA ALA A 118 -10.90 -35.39 6.13
C ALA A 118 -10.95 -36.69 5.30
N LEU A 119 -10.46 -36.65 4.06
CA LEU A 119 -10.47 -37.80 3.15
C LEU A 119 -9.44 -38.86 3.56
N SER A 120 -8.27 -38.45 4.04
CA SER A 120 -7.27 -39.36 4.62
C SER A 120 -7.75 -40.01 5.92
N TRP A 121 -8.44 -39.26 6.80
CA TRP A 121 -9.08 -39.82 8.00
C TRP A 121 -10.15 -40.86 7.64
N ASN A 122 -11.02 -40.54 6.68
CA ASN A 122 -12.06 -41.46 6.22
C ASN A 122 -11.44 -42.71 5.57
N MET A 123 -10.42 -42.54 4.74
CA MET A 123 -9.72 -43.66 4.11
C MET A 123 -9.02 -44.56 5.14
N ALA A 124 -8.33 -43.97 6.13
CA ALA A 124 -7.72 -44.71 7.23
C ALA A 124 -8.75 -45.49 8.06
N PHE A 125 -9.91 -44.88 8.31
CA PHE A 125 -11.03 -45.53 8.99
C PHE A 125 -11.57 -46.72 8.19
N HIS A 126 -11.83 -46.54 6.89
CA HIS A 126 -12.31 -47.61 6.02
C HIS A 126 -11.30 -48.75 5.85
N LEU A 127 -10.02 -48.44 5.73
CA LEU A 127 -8.95 -49.45 5.65
C LEU A 127 -8.84 -50.25 6.95
N ARG A 128 -8.99 -49.60 8.11
CA ARG A 128 -9.03 -50.28 9.40
C ARG A 128 -10.23 -51.21 9.50
N ARG A 129 -11.43 -50.73 9.13
CA ARG A 129 -12.65 -51.54 9.14
C ARG A 129 -12.56 -52.76 8.23
N LEU A 130 -12.05 -52.60 7.00
CA LEU A 130 -11.86 -53.71 6.06
C LEU A 130 -10.86 -54.75 6.57
N ARG A 131 -9.80 -54.32 7.27
CA ARG A 131 -8.86 -55.22 7.92
C ARG A 131 -9.55 -56.01 9.05
N ASP A 132 -10.32 -55.33 9.88
CA ASP A 132 -11.04 -55.96 10.99
C ASP A 132 -12.07 -56.99 10.47
N GLU A 133 -12.83 -56.64 9.42
CA GLU A 133 -13.76 -57.56 8.74
C GLU A 133 -13.03 -58.78 8.14
N GLN A 134 -11.86 -58.57 7.53
CA GLN A 134 -11.04 -59.66 6.97
C GLN A 134 -10.51 -60.59 8.07
N ASP A 135 -10.08 -60.03 9.19
CA ASP A 135 -9.55 -60.79 10.31
C ASP A 135 -10.64 -61.61 11.01
N GLU A 136 -11.84 -61.05 11.18
CA GLU A 136 -13.02 -61.76 11.69
C GLU A 136 -13.39 -62.95 10.78
N CYS A 137 -13.39 -62.74 9.46
CA CYS A 137 -13.58 -63.83 8.50
C CYS A 137 -12.50 -64.91 8.62
N THR A 138 -11.25 -64.51 8.87
CA THR A 138 -10.13 -65.44 9.00
C THR A 138 -10.23 -66.27 10.29
N GLU A 139 -10.65 -65.67 11.41
CA GLU A 139 -10.93 -66.39 12.66
C GLU A 139 -12.09 -67.38 12.49
N LEU A 140 -13.20 -66.97 11.85
CA LEU A 140 -14.33 -67.86 11.56
C LEU A 140 -13.93 -69.06 10.68
N ILE A 141 -13.07 -68.86 9.68
CA ILE A 141 -12.57 -69.95 8.84
C ILE A 141 -11.73 -70.92 9.68
N VAL A 142 -10.88 -70.42 10.60
CA VAL A 142 -10.08 -71.26 11.49
C VAL A 142 -10.97 -72.08 12.43
N ASP A 143 -12.02 -71.48 12.99
CA ASP A 143 -12.96 -72.15 13.91
C ASP A 143 -13.80 -73.22 13.21
N LEU A 144 -14.38 -72.91 12.04
CA LEU A 144 -15.13 -73.87 11.23
C LEU A 144 -14.25 -75.05 10.76
N THR A 145 -12.98 -74.79 10.47
CA THR A 145 -12.02 -75.83 10.07
C THR A 145 -11.67 -76.76 11.25
N GLN A 146 -11.78 -76.30 12.50
CA GLN A 146 -11.61 -77.13 13.70
C GLN A 146 -12.85 -77.98 14.00
N GLU A 147 -14.06 -77.45 13.78
CA GLU A 147 -15.32 -78.15 14.07
C GLU A 147 -15.65 -79.28 13.08
N TRP A 148 -15.22 -79.18 11.81
CA TRP A 148 -15.71 -80.06 10.74
C TRP A 148 -15.10 -81.49 10.72
N ASN A 149 -14.28 -81.87 11.71
CA ASN A 149 -13.69 -83.22 11.80
C ASN A 149 -14.12 -84.05 13.04
N PRO A 150 -15.39 -84.53 13.12
CA PRO A 150 -15.74 -85.68 13.93
C PRO A 150 -16.26 -86.85 13.05
N LEU A 151 -15.37 -87.81 12.85
CA LEU A 151 -15.58 -89.27 12.89
C LEU A 151 -16.98 -89.86 12.49
N LYS A 152 -17.00 -90.60 11.37
CA LYS A 152 -18.02 -91.59 10.98
C LYS A 152 -18.13 -92.75 11.98
N SER A 153 -19.33 -93.03 12.50
CA SER A 153 -19.78 -94.31 13.11
C SER A 153 -21.29 -94.18 13.40
N SER A 154 -22.22 -95.12 13.22
CA SER A 154 -22.26 -96.51 12.78
C SER A 154 -23.75 -96.86 12.63
N SER A 155 -24.15 -97.50 11.53
CA SER A 155 -25.47 -98.13 11.38
C SER A 155 -25.28 -99.64 11.48
N ALA A 156 -26.03 -100.30 12.36
CA ALA A 156 -26.26 -101.75 12.40
C ALA A 156 -27.64 -101.97 13.06
N GLU A 157 -28.62 -102.65 12.43
CA GLU A 157 -28.79 -104.13 12.43
C GLU A 157 -29.11 -104.64 13.87
N SER A 158 -30.09 -105.48 14.21
CA SER A 158 -30.80 -106.53 13.47
C SER A 158 -31.92 -107.13 14.37
N THR A 159 -32.99 -107.61 13.73
CA THR A 159 -33.78 -108.85 13.92
C THR A 159 -34.49 -109.34 15.23
N PRO A 160 -35.61 -110.10 15.06
CA PRO A 160 -36.54 -110.54 16.11
C PRO A 160 -36.47 -112.07 16.41
N SER A 161 -37.23 -112.55 17.42
CA SER A 161 -37.54 -113.98 17.59
C SER A 161 -38.90 -114.21 18.30
N PRO A 162 -39.77 -115.12 17.81
CA PRO A 162 -41.13 -115.33 18.33
C PRO A 162 -41.29 -116.59 19.19
N THR A 163 -42.25 -116.60 20.11
CA THR A 163 -42.76 -117.81 20.77
C THR A 163 -44.29 -117.84 20.76
N SER A 164 -44.83 -118.87 20.09
CA SER A 164 -46.24 -119.11 19.80
C SER A 164 -46.97 -119.80 20.95
N SER A 165 -47.98 -119.14 21.53
CA SER A 165 -49.22 -119.74 22.07
C SER A 165 -50.16 -118.74 22.79
N LEU A 166 -49.81 -117.44 22.88
CA LEU A 166 -50.71 -116.32 23.27
C LEU A 166 -51.43 -115.65 22.07
N SER A 167 -51.53 -116.35 20.93
CA SER A 167 -51.69 -115.77 19.59
C SER A 167 -52.84 -114.78 19.42
N SER A 168 -54.03 -114.99 20.00
CA SER A 168 -55.20 -114.15 19.65
C SER A 168 -55.26 -112.78 20.35
N LYS A 169 -55.03 -112.71 21.68
CA LYS A 169 -54.99 -111.43 22.42
C LYS A 169 -53.75 -110.61 22.07
N TYR A 170 -52.62 -111.28 21.85
CA TYR A 170 -51.40 -110.62 21.39
C TYR A 170 -51.55 -110.12 19.94
N GLN A 171 -52.22 -110.88 19.04
CA GLN A 171 -52.58 -110.37 17.71
C GLN A 171 -53.51 -109.16 17.76
N GLN A 172 -54.48 -109.12 18.68
CA GLN A 172 -55.39 -107.97 18.80
C GLN A 172 -54.67 -106.72 19.34
N HIS A 173 -53.83 -106.85 20.36
CA HIS A 173 -52.99 -105.75 20.83
C HIS A 173 -52.02 -105.28 19.75
N LEU A 174 -51.36 -106.20 19.04
CA LEU A 174 -50.46 -105.86 17.94
C LEU A 174 -51.20 -105.19 16.79
N ALA A 175 -52.42 -105.62 16.47
CA ALA A 175 -53.26 -104.99 15.44
C ALA A 175 -53.71 -103.59 15.85
N MET A 176 -54.00 -103.37 17.13
CA MET A 176 -54.33 -102.05 17.68
C MET A 176 -53.11 -101.12 17.66
N GLU A 177 -51.93 -101.61 18.04
CA GLU A 177 -50.67 -100.87 17.92
C GLU A 177 -50.30 -100.58 16.46
N LEU A 178 -50.56 -101.52 15.54
CA LEU A 178 -50.41 -101.30 14.10
C LEU A 178 -51.39 -100.25 13.57
N ALA A 179 -52.64 -100.27 14.04
CA ALA A 179 -53.65 -99.28 13.67
C ALA A 179 -53.30 -97.89 14.22
N ASP A 180 -52.82 -97.80 15.45
CA ASP A 180 -52.39 -96.57 16.10
C ASP A 180 -51.13 -95.99 15.43
N THR A 181 -50.12 -96.81 15.15
CA THR A 181 -48.94 -96.39 14.37
C THR A 181 -49.29 -95.98 12.94
N LYS A 182 -50.26 -96.65 12.29
CA LYS A 182 -50.79 -96.26 10.99
C LYS A 182 -51.56 -94.93 11.05
N ALA A 183 -52.34 -94.70 12.11
CA ALA A 183 -53.04 -93.43 12.32
C ALA A 183 -52.05 -92.28 12.54
N ARG A 184 -51.03 -92.47 13.41
CA ARG A 184 -49.94 -91.51 13.60
C ARG A 184 -49.18 -91.22 12.32
N LEU A 185 -48.86 -92.25 11.52
CA LEU A 185 -48.24 -92.07 10.20
C LEU A 185 -49.13 -91.24 9.28
N SER A 186 -50.44 -91.48 9.29
CA SER A 186 -51.40 -90.71 8.48
C SER A 186 -51.47 -89.24 8.91
N CYS A 187 -51.47 -88.95 10.22
CA CYS A 187 -51.38 -87.59 10.75
C CYS A 187 -50.07 -86.90 10.37
N ILE A 188 -48.92 -87.55 10.55
CA ILE A 188 -47.62 -87.01 10.16
C ILE A 188 -47.56 -86.72 8.66
N ARG A 189 -48.18 -87.57 7.82
CA ARG A 189 -48.25 -87.34 6.38
C ARG A 189 -49.08 -86.10 6.06
N GLN A 190 -50.23 -85.91 6.70
CA GLN A 190 -51.05 -84.72 6.53
C GLN A 190 -50.31 -83.46 7.01
N GLU A 191 -49.67 -83.51 8.18
CA GLU A 191 -48.85 -82.40 8.68
C GLU A 191 -47.71 -82.07 7.70
N LEU A 192 -47.08 -83.08 7.09
CA LEU A 192 -46.07 -82.87 6.06
C LEU A 192 -46.66 -82.21 4.81
N GLU A 193 -47.83 -82.64 4.35
CA GLU A 193 -48.54 -82.01 3.22
C GLU A 193 -48.89 -80.54 3.50
N GLU A 194 -49.46 -80.24 4.67
CA GLU A 194 -49.75 -78.85 5.11
C GLU A 194 -48.48 -78.01 5.23
N LYS A 195 -47.38 -78.59 5.73
CA LYS A 195 -46.08 -77.91 5.79
C LYS A 195 -45.51 -77.65 4.42
N THR A 196 -45.70 -78.56 3.45
CA THR A 196 -45.26 -78.32 2.06
C THR A 196 -46.06 -77.21 1.38
N GLU A 197 -47.37 -77.11 1.62
CA GLU A 197 -48.21 -76.01 1.10
C GLU A 197 -47.78 -74.67 1.70
N GLN A 198 -47.60 -74.60 3.03
CA GLN A 198 -47.07 -73.40 3.71
C GLN A 198 -45.69 -72.99 3.18
N LEU A 199 -44.81 -73.96 2.88
CA LEU A 199 -43.51 -73.69 2.28
C LEU A 199 -43.67 -73.09 0.87
N MET A 200 -44.58 -73.62 0.06
CA MET A 200 -44.88 -73.09 -1.28
C MET A 200 -45.41 -71.65 -1.21
N ASP A 201 -46.36 -71.34 -0.33
CA ASP A 201 -46.91 -69.99 -0.17
C ASP A 201 -45.83 -68.99 0.26
N THR A 202 -45.05 -69.34 1.28
CA THR A 202 -43.94 -68.49 1.76
C THR A 202 -42.85 -68.31 0.71
N THR A 203 -42.55 -69.33 -0.11
CA THR A 203 -41.62 -69.16 -1.24
C THR A 203 -42.17 -68.18 -2.28
N HIS A 204 -43.47 -68.23 -2.58
CA HIS A 204 -44.09 -67.29 -3.52
C HIS A 204 -44.10 -65.85 -2.98
N GLU A 205 -44.39 -65.65 -1.69
CA GLU A 205 -44.30 -64.34 -1.03
C GLU A 205 -42.87 -63.78 -1.09
N VAL A 206 -41.86 -64.63 -0.84
CA VAL A 206 -40.45 -64.23 -0.95
C VAL A 206 -40.11 -63.82 -2.39
N ASP A 207 -40.54 -64.57 -3.39
CA ASP A 207 -40.31 -64.24 -4.80
C ASP A 207 -40.98 -62.90 -5.20
N GLN A 208 -42.20 -62.64 -4.71
CA GLN A 208 -42.87 -61.35 -4.91
C GLN A 208 -42.08 -60.20 -4.28
N LEU A 209 -41.63 -60.36 -3.03
CA LEU A 209 -40.82 -59.35 -2.34
C LEU A 209 -39.47 -59.10 -3.03
N VAL A 210 -38.86 -60.13 -3.62
CA VAL A 210 -37.62 -59.99 -4.41
C VAL A 210 -37.87 -59.13 -5.66
N MET A 211 -38.98 -59.34 -6.37
CA MET A 211 -39.36 -58.52 -7.52
C MET A 211 -39.63 -57.07 -7.13
N GLU A 212 -40.35 -56.84 -6.02
CA GLU A 212 -40.61 -55.48 -5.50
C GLU A 212 -39.31 -54.78 -5.08
N LEU A 213 -38.40 -55.48 -4.40
CA LEU A 213 -37.08 -54.96 -4.05
C LEU A 213 -36.28 -54.57 -5.28
N GLN A 214 -36.31 -55.38 -6.34
CA GLN A 214 -35.64 -55.07 -7.60
C GLN A 214 -36.24 -53.83 -8.27
N LYS A 215 -37.57 -53.69 -8.25
CA LYS A 215 -38.26 -52.50 -8.76
C LYS A 215 -37.86 -51.24 -8.00
N VAL A 216 -37.89 -51.26 -6.67
CA VAL A 216 -37.48 -50.13 -5.83
C VAL A 216 -36.00 -49.80 -6.01
N LYS A 217 -35.12 -50.80 -6.18
CA LYS A 217 -33.71 -50.57 -6.51
C LYS A 217 -33.55 -49.83 -7.83
N GLN A 218 -34.30 -50.22 -8.86
CA GLN A 218 -34.25 -49.56 -10.16
C GLN A 218 -34.78 -48.12 -10.09
N GLU A 219 -35.87 -47.89 -9.35
CA GLU A 219 -36.42 -46.55 -9.10
C GLU A 219 -35.42 -45.67 -8.35
N ASN A 220 -34.73 -46.20 -7.34
CA ASN A 220 -33.69 -45.48 -6.62
C ASN A 220 -32.53 -45.06 -7.55
N ILE A 221 -32.06 -45.97 -8.41
CA ILE A 221 -31.02 -45.65 -9.41
C ILE A 221 -31.49 -44.52 -10.35
N GLN A 222 -32.73 -44.56 -10.82
CA GLN A 222 -33.29 -43.51 -11.68
C GLN A 222 -33.42 -42.17 -10.95
N LEU A 223 -33.90 -42.18 -9.71
CA LEU A 223 -33.98 -40.98 -8.87
C LEU A 223 -32.59 -40.39 -8.59
N ALA A 224 -31.61 -41.24 -8.27
CA ALA A 224 -30.22 -40.81 -8.09
C ALA A 224 -29.67 -40.18 -9.37
N ALA A 225 -29.85 -40.81 -10.54
CA ALA A 225 -29.42 -40.25 -11.82
C ALA A 225 -30.09 -38.90 -12.11
N SER A 226 -31.38 -38.75 -11.80
CA SER A 226 -32.09 -37.48 -11.95
C SER A 226 -31.53 -36.39 -11.01
N ALA A 227 -31.23 -36.73 -9.75
CA ALA A 227 -30.63 -35.80 -8.80
C ALA A 227 -29.24 -35.33 -9.27
N TRP A 228 -28.40 -36.25 -9.75
CA TRP A 228 -27.10 -35.91 -10.33
C TRP A 228 -27.22 -34.97 -11.53
N SER A 229 -28.21 -35.19 -12.42
CA SER A 229 -28.43 -34.30 -13.56
C SER A 229 -28.88 -32.89 -13.15
N ILE A 230 -29.70 -32.78 -12.11
CA ILE A 230 -30.13 -31.48 -11.56
C ILE A 230 -28.95 -30.76 -10.92
N CYS A 231 -28.11 -31.47 -10.14
CA CYS A 231 -26.90 -30.90 -9.56
C CYS A 231 -25.96 -30.36 -10.65
N ALA A 232 -25.71 -31.12 -11.72
CA ALA A 232 -24.89 -30.67 -12.84
C ALA A 232 -25.45 -29.41 -13.53
N TYR A 233 -26.77 -29.33 -13.73
CA TYR A 233 -27.43 -28.16 -14.28
C TYR A 233 -27.31 -26.93 -13.36
N LEU A 234 -27.45 -27.12 -12.05
CA LEU A 234 -27.26 -26.04 -11.07
C LEU A 234 -25.81 -25.54 -11.07
N ASP A 235 -24.83 -26.44 -11.14
CA ASP A 235 -23.41 -26.08 -11.24
C ASP A 235 -23.11 -25.30 -12.53
N GLU A 236 -23.72 -25.70 -13.66
CA GLU A 236 -23.63 -24.97 -14.92
C GLU A 236 -24.25 -23.57 -14.80
N LEU A 237 -25.40 -23.44 -14.14
CA LEU A 237 -26.06 -22.14 -13.94
C LEU A 237 -25.25 -21.22 -13.02
N VAL A 238 -24.69 -21.77 -11.93
CA VAL A 238 -23.83 -21.02 -11.00
C VAL A 238 -22.53 -20.58 -11.69
N SER A 239 -21.90 -21.45 -12.47
CA SER A 239 -20.70 -21.08 -13.22
C SER A 239 -20.99 -20.02 -14.29
N ARG A 240 -22.15 -20.10 -14.98
CA ARG A 240 -22.60 -19.08 -15.93
C ARG A 240 -22.84 -17.72 -15.28
N GLU A 241 -23.52 -17.67 -14.12
CA GLU A 241 -23.74 -16.39 -13.43
C GLU A 241 -22.44 -15.79 -12.90
N LYS A 242 -21.51 -16.62 -12.42
CA LYS A 242 -20.16 -16.17 -12.05
C LYS A 242 -19.43 -15.58 -13.25
N ALA A 243 -19.47 -16.24 -14.42
CA ALA A 243 -18.88 -15.72 -15.65
C ALA A 243 -19.49 -14.37 -16.05
N ASN A 244 -20.83 -14.24 -16.05
CA ASN A 244 -21.51 -12.98 -16.34
C ASN A 244 -21.13 -11.86 -15.36
N HIS A 245 -20.97 -12.19 -14.07
CA HIS A 245 -20.53 -11.21 -13.08
C HIS A 245 -19.10 -10.73 -13.34
N VAL A 246 -18.19 -11.65 -13.69
CA VAL A 246 -16.81 -11.30 -14.08
C VAL A 246 -16.81 -10.42 -15.33
N GLU A 247 -17.59 -10.75 -16.37
CA GLU A 247 -17.70 -9.94 -17.59
C GLU A 247 -18.20 -8.51 -17.29
N ARG A 248 -19.20 -8.35 -16.40
CA ARG A 248 -19.68 -7.02 -15.97
C ARG A 248 -18.56 -6.21 -15.30
N LEU A 249 -17.81 -6.83 -14.39
CA LEU A 249 -16.67 -6.17 -13.73
C LEU A 249 -15.54 -5.83 -14.72
N GLU A 250 -15.26 -6.70 -15.68
CA GLU A 250 -14.27 -6.45 -16.73
C GLU A 250 -14.67 -5.25 -17.60
N MET A 251 -15.95 -5.14 -17.99
CA MET A 251 -16.45 -3.97 -18.72
C MET A 251 -16.33 -2.68 -17.91
N GLU A 252 -16.68 -2.71 -16.61
CA GLU A 252 -16.51 -1.55 -15.72
C GLU A 252 -15.04 -1.15 -15.58
N LEU A 253 -14.13 -2.11 -15.41
CA LEU A 253 -12.70 -1.87 -15.36
C LEU A 253 -12.18 -1.26 -16.66
N MET A 254 -12.65 -1.72 -17.82
CA MET A 254 -12.29 -1.14 -19.11
C MET A 254 -12.76 0.32 -19.23
N HIS A 255 -13.99 0.62 -18.81
CA HIS A 255 -14.50 1.98 -18.77
C HIS A 255 -13.73 2.88 -17.80
N PHE A 256 -13.33 2.39 -16.61
CA PHE A 256 -12.47 3.14 -15.70
C PHE A 256 -11.06 3.38 -16.26
N ARG A 257 -10.50 2.42 -17.01
CA ARG A 257 -9.22 2.61 -17.71
C ARG A 257 -9.30 3.70 -18.78
N GLU A 258 -10.41 3.80 -19.51
CA GLU A 258 -10.61 4.86 -20.50
C GLU A 258 -10.71 6.23 -19.82
N LYS A 259 -11.52 6.35 -18.76
CA LYS A 259 -11.60 7.59 -17.96
C LYS A 259 -10.26 8.00 -17.34
N LEU A 260 -9.43 7.03 -16.98
CA LEU A 260 -8.08 7.30 -16.47
C LEU A 260 -7.21 7.94 -17.57
N LYS A 261 -7.27 7.45 -18.81
CA LYS A 261 -6.56 8.04 -19.95
C LYS A 261 -6.99 9.48 -20.21
N ASP A 262 -8.29 9.78 -20.14
CA ASP A 262 -8.78 11.16 -20.27
C ASP A 262 -8.24 12.05 -19.16
N THR A 263 -8.21 11.53 -17.92
CA THR A 263 -7.66 12.25 -16.77
C THR A 263 -6.16 12.52 -16.95
N ASP A 264 -5.39 11.55 -17.43
CA ASP A 264 -3.97 11.70 -17.73
C ASP A 264 -3.73 12.73 -18.85
N PHE A 265 -4.61 12.75 -19.87
CA PHE A 265 -4.58 13.76 -20.92
C PHE A 265 -4.81 15.17 -20.35
N TYR A 266 -5.88 15.38 -19.57
CA TYR A 266 -6.14 16.69 -18.97
C TYR A 266 -5.05 17.11 -17.99
N LYS A 267 -4.44 16.16 -17.28
CA LYS A 267 -3.29 16.43 -16.42
C LYS A 267 -2.10 16.93 -17.23
N ALA A 268 -1.76 16.27 -18.34
CA ALA A 268 -0.68 16.70 -19.22
C ALA A 268 -0.93 18.10 -19.80
N CYS A 269 -2.14 18.38 -20.28
CA CYS A 269 -2.51 19.72 -20.76
C CYS A 269 -2.41 20.79 -19.66
N MET A 270 -2.78 20.45 -18.42
CA MET A 270 -2.66 21.36 -17.28
C MET A 270 -1.21 21.61 -16.87
N GLU A 271 -0.33 20.63 -17.03
CA GLU A 271 1.11 20.77 -16.80
C GLU A 271 1.75 21.68 -17.86
N GLU A 272 1.43 21.48 -19.14
CA GLU A 272 1.88 22.35 -20.24
C GLU A 272 1.44 23.81 -20.03
N LEU A 273 0.17 24.04 -19.70
CA LEU A 273 -0.34 25.40 -19.40
C LEU A 273 0.33 26.03 -18.17
N ARG A 274 0.76 25.22 -17.19
CA ARG A 274 1.52 25.71 -16.03
C ARG A 274 2.92 26.14 -16.45
N GLU A 275 3.59 25.35 -17.29
CA GLU A 275 4.91 25.70 -17.83
C GLU A 275 4.83 27.01 -18.65
N ASP A 276 3.84 27.15 -19.52
CA ASP A 276 3.57 28.40 -20.25
C ASP A 276 3.32 29.58 -19.31
N ASN A 277 2.54 29.37 -18.24
CA ASN A 277 2.32 30.43 -17.26
C ASN A 277 3.62 30.84 -16.55
N THR A 278 4.47 29.87 -16.18
CA THR A 278 5.76 30.16 -15.54
C THR A 278 6.65 30.99 -16.47
N THR A 279 6.81 30.61 -17.73
CA THR A 279 7.62 31.36 -18.69
C THR A 279 7.05 32.77 -18.95
N LEU A 280 5.72 32.92 -19.00
CA LEU A 280 5.07 34.23 -19.08
C LEU A 280 5.32 35.09 -17.82
N THR A 281 5.34 34.50 -16.63
CA THR A 281 5.65 35.25 -15.40
C THR A 281 7.12 35.67 -15.34
N GLU A 282 8.04 34.82 -15.81
CA GLU A 282 9.46 35.14 -15.91
C GLU A 282 9.72 36.27 -16.91
N THR A 283 9.15 36.18 -18.12
CA THR A 283 9.26 37.25 -19.13
C THR A 283 8.66 38.56 -18.64
N LYS A 284 7.49 38.52 -17.98
CA LYS A 284 6.90 39.69 -17.31
C LYS A 284 7.86 40.28 -16.27
N SER A 285 8.48 39.45 -15.43
CA SER A 285 9.43 39.89 -14.40
C SER A 285 10.62 40.61 -15.02
N ILE A 286 11.19 40.06 -16.10
CA ILE A 286 12.31 40.69 -16.83
C ILE A 286 11.88 42.04 -17.42
N LEU A 287 10.71 42.11 -18.05
CA LEU A 287 10.18 43.37 -18.61
C LEU A 287 9.93 44.41 -17.51
N MET A 288 9.41 44.00 -16.36
CA MET A 288 9.25 44.90 -15.21
C MET A 288 10.59 45.42 -14.72
N GLN A 289 11.63 44.58 -14.63
CA GLN A 289 12.98 45.01 -14.26
C GLN A 289 13.56 46.01 -15.28
N GLN A 290 13.36 45.76 -16.58
CA GLN A 290 13.78 46.68 -17.64
C GLN A 290 13.06 48.04 -17.53
N LEU A 291 11.76 48.02 -17.25
CA LEU A 291 10.98 49.24 -17.04
C LEU A 291 11.49 50.03 -15.82
N THR A 292 11.74 49.35 -14.69
CA THR A 292 12.32 50.00 -13.51
C THR A 292 13.70 50.59 -13.82
N ALA A 293 14.55 49.87 -14.56
CA ALA A 293 15.85 50.38 -14.98
C ALA A 293 15.71 51.64 -15.84
N ALA A 294 14.78 51.66 -16.81
CA ALA A 294 14.50 52.84 -17.63
C ALA A 294 14.03 54.03 -16.77
N TRP A 295 13.12 53.81 -15.80
CA TRP A 295 12.72 54.85 -14.86
C TRP A 295 13.90 55.42 -14.07
N THR A 296 14.80 54.58 -13.55
CA THR A 296 16.00 55.07 -12.86
C THR A 296 16.95 55.85 -13.77
N GLN A 297 16.96 55.58 -15.09
CA GLN A 297 17.72 56.37 -16.05
C GLN A 297 17.07 57.75 -16.28
N VAL A 298 15.74 57.80 -16.35
CA VAL A 298 14.99 59.07 -16.43
C VAL A 298 15.25 59.94 -15.20
N ASP A 299 15.22 59.37 -13.99
CA ASP A 299 15.52 60.12 -12.76
C ASP A 299 16.94 60.71 -12.78
N LYS A 300 17.92 59.95 -13.28
CA LYS A 300 19.30 60.45 -13.46
C LYS A 300 19.37 61.57 -14.49
N LEU A 301 18.65 61.45 -15.61
CA LEU A 301 18.57 62.52 -16.62
C LEU A 301 17.96 63.79 -16.03
N TYR A 302 16.93 63.67 -15.21
CA TYR A 302 16.31 64.79 -14.52
C TYR A 302 17.28 65.51 -13.58
N GLU A 303 18.05 64.78 -12.75
CA GLU A 303 19.06 65.41 -11.90
C GLU A 303 20.18 66.08 -12.71
N LEU A 304 20.62 65.47 -13.81
CA LEU A 304 21.60 66.08 -14.72
C LEU A 304 21.05 67.35 -15.41
N GLU A 305 19.78 67.37 -15.80
CA GLU A 305 19.13 68.54 -16.39
C GLU A 305 19.06 69.69 -15.38
N LYS A 306 18.72 69.39 -14.13
CA LYS A 306 18.74 70.36 -13.02
C LYS A 306 20.13 70.93 -12.78
N GLU A 307 21.18 70.10 -12.74
CA GLU A 307 22.57 70.57 -12.65
C GLU A 307 22.96 71.44 -13.85
N ASN A 308 22.55 71.07 -15.07
CA ASN A 308 22.80 71.84 -16.28
C ASN A 308 22.17 73.24 -16.20
N LEU A 309 20.92 73.34 -15.72
CA LEU A 309 20.26 74.62 -15.50
C LEU A 309 20.97 75.47 -14.44
N GLN A 310 21.44 74.86 -13.34
CA GLN A 310 22.22 75.56 -12.33
C GLN A 310 23.55 76.09 -12.89
N LEU A 311 24.24 75.31 -13.72
CA LEU A 311 25.47 75.75 -14.38
C LEU A 311 25.20 76.87 -15.39
N LYS A 312 24.09 76.81 -16.13
CA LYS A 312 23.66 77.90 -17.03
C LYS A 312 23.40 79.20 -16.27
N SER A 313 22.73 79.14 -15.13
CA SER A 313 22.52 80.32 -14.27
C SER A 313 23.85 80.91 -13.79
N LYS A 314 24.74 80.07 -13.25
CA LYS A 314 26.08 80.52 -12.80
C LYS A 314 26.90 81.14 -13.93
N PHE A 315 26.77 80.60 -15.14
CA PHE A 315 27.44 81.16 -16.31
C PHE A 315 26.89 82.55 -16.66
N GLN A 316 25.57 82.73 -16.62
CA GLN A 316 24.94 84.04 -16.83
C GLN A 316 25.40 85.06 -15.78
N ASP A 317 25.50 84.67 -14.51
CA ASP A 317 26.01 85.53 -13.44
C ASP A 317 27.45 85.99 -13.72
N LEU A 318 28.33 85.05 -14.12
CA LEU A 318 29.71 85.38 -14.50
C LEU A 318 29.81 86.24 -15.77
N GLU A 319 28.89 86.08 -16.72
CA GLU A 319 28.83 86.95 -17.90
C GLU A 319 28.44 88.37 -17.53
N LEU A 320 27.51 88.55 -16.58
CA LEU A 320 27.15 89.85 -16.05
C LEU A 320 28.34 90.50 -15.33
N ASP A 321 29.03 89.77 -14.44
CA ASP A 321 30.23 90.25 -13.75
C ASP A 321 31.31 90.70 -14.76
N ARG A 322 31.57 89.86 -15.78
CA ARG A 322 32.51 90.20 -16.86
C ARG A 322 32.10 91.47 -17.60
N ASP A 323 30.82 91.67 -17.86
CA ASP A 323 30.34 92.85 -18.57
C ASP A 323 30.34 94.11 -17.68
N VAL A 324 30.20 93.98 -16.36
CA VAL A 324 30.44 95.05 -15.38
C VAL A 324 31.93 95.41 -15.35
N ASP A 325 32.83 94.42 -15.26
CA ASP A 325 34.27 94.64 -15.29
C ASP A 325 34.71 95.35 -16.58
N LYS A 326 34.15 94.97 -17.74
CA LYS A 326 34.41 95.66 -19.01
C LYS A 326 34.00 97.13 -18.96
N LYS A 327 32.81 97.45 -18.44
CA LYS A 327 32.35 98.84 -18.30
C LYS A 327 33.26 99.63 -17.36
N CYS A 328 33.67 99.05 -16.23
CA CYS A 328 34.60 99.69 -15.31
C CYS A 328 35.96 99.97 -15.98
N ILE A 329 36.48 99.03 -16.79
CA ILE A 329 37.69 99.23 -17.59
C ILE A 329 37.49 100.37 -18.61
N GLU A 330 36.35 100.40 -19.30
CA GLU A 330 36.01 101.47 -20.26
C GLU A 330 35.96 102.85 -19.56
N GLU A 331 35.27 102.96 -18.41
CA GLU A 331 35.20 104.18 -17.60
C GLU A 331 36.58 104.63 -17.12
N LEU A 332 37.42 103.71 -16.62
CA LEU A 332 38.80 104.01 -16.22
C LEU A 332 39.67 104.44 -17.40
N LEU A 333 39.45 103.89 -18.59
CA LEU A 333 40.14 104.33 -19.80
C LEU A 333 39.70 105.74 -20.21
N GLU A 334 38.41 106.05 -20.15
CA GLU A 334 37.88 107.40 -20.40
C GLU A 334 38.42 108.41 -19.38
N GLU A 335 38.41 108.08 -18.09
CA GLU A 335 39.03 108.88 -17.04
C GLU A 335 40.53 109.09 -17.32
N ASN A 336 41.25 108.03 -17.72
CA ASN A 336 42.68 108.14 -18.06
C ASN A 336 42.92 109.08 -19.24
N ILE A 337 42.07 109.05 -20.26
CA ILE A 337 42.13 109.96 -21.42
C ILE A 337 41.84 111.39 -20.97
N THR A 338 40.77 111.63 -20.21
CA THR A 338 40.42 112.98 -19.74
C THR A 338 41.52 113.55 -18.85
N LEU A 339 42.06 112.78 -17.89
CA LEU A 339 43.20 113.18 -17.07
C LEU A 339 44.44 113.49 -17.91
N LYS A 340 44.77 112.67 -18.92
CA LYS A 340 45.86 112.96 -19.87
C LYS A 340 45.63 114.26 -20.64
N THR A 341 44.40 114.52 -21.09
CA THR A 341 44.07 115.78 -21.78
C THR A 341 44.14 116.98 -20.85
N ALA A 342 43.62 116.89 -19.63
CA ALA A 342 43.68 117.92 -18.61
C ALA A 342 45.14 118.19 -18.19
N GLN A 343 45.97 117.14 -18.04
CA GLN A 343 47.40 117.27 -17.80
C GLN A 343 48.08 118.02 -18.96
N LYS A 344 47.80 117.63 -20.22
CA LYS A 344 48.34 118.31 -21.40
C LYS A 344 47.89 119.76 -21.48
N GLN A 345 46.62 120.04 -21.16
CA GLN A 345 46.07 121.40 -21.12
C GLN A 345 46.73 122.23 -20.02
N SER A 346 46.82 121.71 -18.80
CA SER A 346 47.51 122.36 -17.67
C SER A 346 48.99 122.62 -17.99
N MET A 347 49.67 121.68 -18.65
CA MET A 347 51.04 121.89 -19.13
C MET A 347 51.11 123.03 -20.16
N ASN A 348 50.16 123.10 -21.11
CA ASN A 348 50.07 124.20 -22.07
C ASN A 348 49.79 125.55 -21.39
N GLU A 349 48.87 125.58 -20.42
CA GLU A 349 48.56 126.77 -19.62
C GLU A 349 49.77 127.21 -18.79
N SER A 350 50.54 126.29 -18.20
CA SER A 350 51.81 126.59 -17.52
C SER A 350 52.85 127.17 -18.48
N THR A 351 52.93 126.68 -19.73
CA THR A 351 53.78 127.31 -20.74
C THR A 351 53.28 128.69 -21.16
N HIS A 352 51.96 128.90 -21.24
CA HIS A 352 51.34 130.20 -21.53
C HIS A 352 51.60 131.21 -20.40
N LEU A 353 51.37 130.82 -19.14
CA LEU A 353 51.69 131.61 -17.95
C LEU A 353 53.19 131.86 -17.84
N GLY A 354 54.04 130.90 -18.20
CA GLY A 354 55.50 131.10 -18.32
C GLY A 354 55.89 132.10 -19.41
N CYS A 355 55.08 132.20 -20.48
CA CYS A 355 55.20 133.26 -21.49
C CYS A 355 54.66 134.61 -20.96
N GLU A 356 53.52 134.65 -20.28
CA GLU A 356 52.96 135.86 -19.67
C GLU A 356 53.86 136.43 -18.56
N LEU A 357 54.49 135.58 -17.75
CA LEU A 357 55.53 135.96 -16.79
C LEU A 357 56.77 136.54 -17.47
N LYS A 358 57.10 136.08 -18.69
CA LYS A 358 58.15 136.68 -19.53
C LYS A 358 57.67 137.94 -20.26
N HIS A 359 56.36 138.20 -20.29
CA HIS A 359 55.72 139.33 -20.96
C HIS A 359 55.03 140.33 -20.01
N LEU A 360 55.37 140.34 -18.71
CA LEU A 360 54.98 141.40 -17.79
C LEU A 360 56.04 142.51 -17.69
N PRO A 361 55.88 143.65 -18.42
CA PRO A 361 56.41 144.92 -17.98
C PRO A 361 55.43 145.58 -16.98
N LYS A 362 55.97 145.88 -15.80
CA LYS A 362 55.78 147.09 -14.98
C LYS A 362 54.62 148.03 -15.36
N ASN A 363 53.74 148.27 -14.38
CA ASN A 363 52.80 149.41 -14.13
C ASN A 363 51.35 148.90 -13.97
N ALA A 364 50.69 149.05 -12.81
CA ALA A 364 50.15 150.31 -12.21
C ALA A 364 49.19 151.01 -13.20
N ASP A 365 47.97 151.45 -12.87
CA ASP A 365 47.25 151.57 -11.61
C ASP A 365 45.79 151.94 -11.95
N LEU A 366 44.86 151.56 -11.06
CA LEU A 366 43.57 152.21 -10.75
C LEU A 366 42.46 152.29 -11.82
N SER A 367 41.31 151.67 -11.52
CA SER A 367 40.05 152.41 -11.61
C SER A 367 38.99 151.86 -10.63
N ASP A 368 38.49 152.79 -9.82
CA ASP A 368 37.61 152.66 -8.65
C ASP A 368 36.14 152.37 -9.04
N ALA A 369 35.93 151.41 -9.95
CA ALA A 369 34.62 150.93 -10.39
C ALA A 369 34.28 149.52 -9.84
N SER A 370 35.27 148.79 -9.33
CA SER A 370 35.10 147.39 -8.87
C SER A 370 34.45 147.23 -7.49
N ARG A 371 34.28 148.29 -6.69
CA ARG A 371 33.71 148.16 -5.34
C ARG A 371 32.18 148.07 -5.29
N LYS A 372 31.46 148.45 -6.36
CA LYS A 372 29.98 148.31 -6.43
C LYS A 372 29.51 147.05 -7.16
N LEU A 373 30.32 146.50 -8.06
CA LEU A 373 30.04 145.21 -8.71
C LEU A 373 30.28 144.02 -7.76
N PHE A 374 31.36 144.08 -6.96
CA PHE A 374 31.73 143.01 -6.01
C PHE A 374 30.71 142.82 -4.88
N VAL A 375 30.03 143.88 -4.45
CA VAL A 375 28.98 143.78 -3.40
C VAL A 375 27.68 143.18 -3.96
N PHE A 376 27.42 143.34 -5.27
CA PHE A 376 26.28 142.69 -5.93
C PHE A 376 26.57 141.20 -6.17
N GLU A 377 27.76 140.86 -6.68
CA GLU A 377 28.19 139.47 -6.82
C GLU A 377 28.30 138.73 -5.49
N LEU A 378 28.78 139.38 -4.42
CA LEU A 378 28.78 138.77 -3.09
C LEU A 378 27.37 138.49 -2.58
N LYS A 379 26.40 139.39 -2.80
CA LYS A 379 25.01 139.14 -2.41
C LYS A 379 24.40 138.00 -3.21
N GLU A 380 24.61 137.97 -4.52
CA GLU A 380 24.07 136.93 -5.41
C GLU A 380 24.71 135.55 -5.14
N CYS A 381 26.03 135.52 -4.88
CA CYS A 381 26.75 134.32 -4.47
C CYS A 381 26.30 133.81 -3.10
N THR A 382 26.09 134.71 -2.13
CA THR A 382 25.62 134.33 -0.78
C THR A 382 24.18 133.84 -0.82
N THR A 383 23.30 134.46 -1.64
CA THR A 383 21.92 133.98 -1.81
C THR A 383 21.86 132.64 -2.56
N SER A 384 22.73 132.41 -3.56
CA SER A 384 22.77 131.09 -4.23
C SER A 384 23.30 129.99 -3.30
N HIS A 385 24.27 130.30 -2.44
CA HIS A 385 24.82 129.34 -1.50
C HIS A 385 23.82 129.02 -0.36
N ILE A 386 23.01 129.99 0.07
CA ILE A 386 21.92 129.74 1.04
C ILE A 386 20.84 128.89 0.39
N LEU A 387 20.42 129.18 -0.85
CA LEU A 387 19.39 128.41 -1.55
C LEU A 387 19.86 126.97 -1.83
N ASN A 388 21.13 126.77 -2.20
CA ASN A 388 21.72 125.45 -2.38
C ASN A 388 21.88 124.68 -1.05
N LEU A 389 22.12 125.36 0.06
CA LEU A 389 22.14 124.73 1.40
C LEU A 389 20.72 124.33 1.85
N GLU A 390 19.72 125.18 1.62
CA GLU A 390 18.32 124.87 1.90
C GLU A 390 17.81 123.72 1.03
N GLU A 391 18.17 123.67 -0.25
CA GLU A 391 17.87 122.52 -1.12
C GLU A 391 18.60 121.26 -0.66
N ASN A 392 19.88 121.33 -0.26
CA ASN A 392 20.59 120.17 0.27
C ASN A 392 20.01 119.66 1.59
N GLU A 393 19.60 120.53 2.51
CA GLU A 393 18.93 120.13 3.75
C GLU A 393 17.56 119.49 3.45
N SER A 394 16.80 120.02 2.49
CA SER A 394 15.53 119.43 2.07
C SER A 394 15.68 118.06 1.40
N LEU A 395 16.74 117.90 0.59
CA LEU A 395 17.07 116.63 -0.06
C LEU A 395 17.58 115.60 0.96
N GLN A 396 18.38 116.01 1.94
CA GLN A 396 18.78 115.12 3.04
C GLN A 396 17.59 114.68 3.88
N SER A 397 16.64 115.58 4.18
CA SER A 397 15.41 115.22 4.90
C SER A 397 14.57 114.21 4.13
N THR A 398 14.39 114.41 2.81
CA THR A 398 13.61 113.47 1.98
C THR A 398 14.31 112.12 1.80
N ILE A 399 15.64 112.08 1.70
CA ILE A 399 16.40 110.82 1.67
C ILE A 399 16.26 110.08 3.01
N GLN A 400 16.31 110.79 4.14
CA GLN A 400 16.14 110.18 5.46
C GLN A 400 14.72 109.61 5.64
N GLU A 401 13.69 110.33 5.20
CA GLU A 401 12.31 109.85 5.22
C GLU A 401 12.10 108.60 4.35
N LEU A 402 12.73 108.55 3.16
CA LEU A 402 12.69 107.37 2.29
C LEU A 402 13.45 106.18 2.89
N TRP A 403 14.58 106.42 3.56
CA TRP A 403 15.31 105.39 4.30
C TRP A 403 14.47 104.81 5.44
N ASP A 404 13.83 105.66 6.24
CA ASP A 404 12.98 105.23 7.35
C ASP A 404 11.74 104.48 6.84
N ALA A 405 11.15 104.91 5.71
CA ALA A 405 10.05 104.21 5.06
C ALA A 405 10.47 102.84 4.49
N SER A 406 11.66 102.73 3.92
CA SER A 406 12.22 101.47 3.42
C SER A 406 12.48 100.48 4.55
N LEU A 407 13.07 100.95 5.66
CA LEU A 407 13.27 100.14 6.86
C LEU A 407 11.94 99.67 7.47
N ALA A 408 10.93 100.55 7.54
CA ALA A 408 9.60 100.18 8.02
C ALA A 408 8.92 99.13 7.12
N LEU A 409 9.12 99.21 5.79
CA LEU A 409 8.63 98.22 4.84
C LEU A 409 9.33 96.87 5.03
N GLU A 410 10.65 96.87 5.22
CA GLU A 410 11.43 95.64 5.46
C GLU A 410 11.03 94.98 6.78
N GLU A 411 10.88 95.74 7.87
CA GLU A 411 10.35 95.23 9.14
C GLU A 411 8.93 94.65 9.01
N SER A 412 8.06 95.30 8.22
CA SER A 412 6.71 94.81 7.97
C SER A 412 6.71 93.50 7.17
N SER A 413 7.63 93.36 6.21
CA SER A 413 7.80 92.15 5.40
C SER A 413 8.30 90.97 6.24
N LEU A 414 9.24 91.21 7.16
CA LEU A 414 9.75 90.21 8.09
C LEU A 414 8.65 89.74 9.07
N LYS A 415 7.86 90.67 9.64
CA LYS A 415 6.69 90.32 10.47
C LYS A 415 5.63 89.52 9.71
N CYS A 416 5.40 89.83 8.43
CA CYS A 416 4.45 89.09 7.60
C CYS A 416 4.96 87.65 7.35
N GLY A 417 6.24 87.48 7.04
CA GLY A 417 6.87 86.17 6.88
C GLY A 417 6.88 85.31 8.16
N GLU A 418 7.05 85.94 9.33
CA GLU A 418 6.94 85.23 10.62
C GLU A 418 5.51 84.76 10.92
N LEU A 419 4.49 85.57 10.59
CA LEU A 419 3.07 85.18 10.72
C LEU A 419 2.70 84.03 9.78
N GLU A 420 3.20 84.03 8.54
CA GLU A 420 2.99 82.93 7.59
C GLU A 420 3.69 81.63 8.04
N LYS A 421 4.92 81.70 8.54
CA LYS A 421 5.61 80.55 9.14
C LYS A 421 4.86 79.99 10.35
N ASN A 422 4.34 80.85 11.22
CA ASN A 422 3.54 80.44 12.37
C ASN A 422 2.20 79.79 11.96
N GLN A 423 1.54 80.28 10.90
CA GLN A 423 0.35 79.64 10.34
C GLN A 423 0.66 78.27 9.71
N GLN A 424 1.78 78.11 8.98
CA GLN A 424 2.18 76.82 8.43
C GLN A 424 2.51 75.79 9.53
N LEU A 425 3.20 76.21 10.60
CA LEU A 425 3.49 75.35 11.75
C LEU A 425 2.21 74.94 12.51
N SER A 426 1.18 75.78 12.55
CA SER A 426 -0.11 75.45 13.17
C SER A 426 -0.93 74.42 12.36
N LYS A 427 -0.73 74.34 11.04
CA LYS A 427 -1.38 73.35 10.15
C LYS A 427 -0.73 71.97 10.18
N ILE A 428 0.53 71.87 10.64
CA ILE A 428 1.28 70.61 10.78
C ILE A 428 1.01 69.93 12.15
N LYS A 429 0.36 70.62 13.09
CA LYS A 429 0.05 70.11 14.45
C LYS A 429 -1.41 69.69 14.68
N LYS A 430 -2.19 69.46 13.61
CA LYS A 430 -3.48 68.74 13.63
C LYS A 430 -3.37 67.55 12.70
#